data_AF-A0A920UAU1-F1
#
_entry.id   AF-A0A920UAU1-F1
#
_cell.length_a   1.000
_cell.length_b   1.000
_cell.length_c   1.000
_cell.angle_alpha   90.00
_cell.angle_beta   90.00
_cell.angle_gamma   90.00
#
_symmetry.space_group_name_H-M   'P 1'
#
loop_
_entity.id
_entity.type
_entity.pdbx_description
1 polymer ?
#
loop_
_entity_poly.entity_id
_entity_poly.type
_entity_poly.pdbx_seq_one_letter_code
_entity_poly.pdbx_strand_id
1 'polypeptide(L)' 'MVDLRGTNDALGRELQVTEVAVVDEIASAAELVMGKADGVPVAIVRGVDSSWFGNGGVVADVVRDPADDLFR' A
#
# COMPACT_ATOMS: atom_id res chain seq x y z
N MET A 1 1.80 -6.17 0.62
CA MET A 1 2.74 -5.43 -0.25
C MET A 1 2.62 -5.95 -1.67
N VAL A 2 2.72 -5.09 -2.68
CA VAL A 2 2.79 -5.52 -4.08
C VAL A 2 4.21 -5.31 -4.59
N ASP A 3 4.87 -6.40 -4.96
CA ASP A 3 6.22 -6.36 -5.51
C ASP A 3 6.16 -6.21 -7.03
N LEU A 4 6.67 -5.08 -7.53
CA LEU A 4 6.76 -4.77 -8.95
C LEU A 4 8.18 -4.94 -9.48
N ARG A 5 9.13 -5.38 -8.65
CA ARG A 5 10.51 -5.62 -9.09
C ARG A 5 10.53 -6.66 -10.21
N GLY A 6 11.34 -6.41 -11.24
CA GLY A 6 11.42 -7.29 -12.41
C GLY A 6 10.30 -7.09 -13.44
N THR A 7 9.33 -6.22 -13.18
CA THR A 7 8.33 -5.82 -14.19
C THR A 7 8.83 -4.62 -15.01
N ASN A 8 8.28 -4.40 -16.20
CA ASN A 8 8.65 -3.27 -17.05
C ASN A 8 7.71 -2.08 -16.82
N ASP A 9 8.28 -0.87 -16.79
CA ASP A 9 7.52 0.37 -16.83
C ASP A 9 6.94 0.65 -18.23
N ALA A 10 6.18 1.74 -18.35
CA ALA A 10 5.54 2.15 -19.60
C ALA A 10 6.53 2.46 -20.76
N LEU A 11 7.83 2.60 -20.46
CA LEU A 11 8.90 2.83 -21.43
C LEU A 11 9.76 1.58 -21.66
N GLY A 12 9.34 0.43 -21.12
CA GLY A 12 10.02 -0.85 -21.27
C GLY A 12 11.23 -1.04 -20.34
N ARG A 13 11.45 -0.17 -19.35
CA ARG A 13 12.57 -0.29 -18.40
C ARG A 13 12.17 -1.14 -17.21
N GLU A 14 13.06 -2.01 -16.76
CA GLU A 14 12.81 -2.87 -15.60
C GLU A 14 12.78 -2.07 -14.30
N LEU A 15 11.74 -2.27 -13.49
CA LEU A 15 11.61 -1.72 -12.15
C LEU A 15 12.54 -2.48 -11.19
N GLN A 16 13.49 -1.77 -10.59
CA GLN A 16 14.53 -2.37 -9.74
C GLN A 16 14.16 -2.41 -8.25
N VAL A 17 13.41 -1.42 -7.77
CA VAL A 17 13.10 -1.24 -6.33
C VAL A 17 11.71 -0.65 -6.23
N THR A 18 10.68 -1.46 -6.39
CA THR A 18 9.30 -0.97 -6.30
C THR A 18 8.45 -1.99 -5.56
N GLU A 19 8.34 -1.79 -4.26
CA GLU A 19 7.38 -2.47 -3.42
C GLU A 19 6.34 -1.43 -2.98
N VAL A 20 5.07 -1.71 -3.27
CA VAL A 20 3.97 -0.77 -3.04
C VAL A 20 3.17 -1.20 -1.81
N ALA A 21 3.03 -0.28 -0.86
CA ALA A 21 2.18 -0.43 0.31
C ALA A 21 0.71 -0.11 -0.05
N VAL A 22 0.09 -0.95 -0.86
CA VAL A 22 -1.29 -0.77 -1.38
C VAL A 22 -2.30 -0.49 -0.27
N VAL A 23 -2.14 -1.09 0.90
CA VAL A 23 -3.03 -0.88 2.05
C VAL A 23 -3.01 0.58 2.54
N ASP A 24 -1.85 1.23 2.54
CA ASP A 24 -1.70 2.62 2.97
C ASP A 24 -2.25 3.58 1.92
N GLU A 25 -2.10 3.26 0.63
CA GLU A 25 -2.69 4.06 -0.45
C GLU A 25 -4.22 4.05 -0.39
N ILE A 26 -4.81 2.86 -0.16
CA ILE A 26 -6.27 2.70 0.02
C ILE A 26 -6.73 3.45 1.27
N ALA A 27 -6.03 3.30 2.40
CA ALA A 27 -6.36 3.99 3.65
C ALA A 27 -6.27 5.51 3.49
N SER A 28 -5.25 6.01 2.79
CA SER A 28 -5.06 7.43 2.52
C SER A 28 -6.17 8.00 1.63
N ALA A 29 -6.59 7.26 0.60
CA ALA A 29 -7.72 7.65 -0.24
C ALA A 29 -9.06 7.63 0.52
N ALA A 30 -9.27 6.63 1.38
CA ALA A 30 -10.47 6.53 2.22
C ALA A 30 -10.57 7.72 3.19
N GLU A 31 -9.45 8.13 3.79
CA GLU A 31 -9.41 9.27 4.72
C GLU A 31 -9.92 10.57 4.09
N LEU A 32 -9.66 10.80 2.79
CA LEU A 32 -10.11 12.02 2.09
C LEU A 32 -11.64 12.17 2.07
N VAL A 33 -12.38 11.07 2.06
CA VAL A 33 -13.86 11.08 2.05
C VAL A 33 -14.47 10.87 3.43
N MET A 34 -13.73 10.25 4.35
CA MET A 34 -14.16 10.08 5.74
C MET A 34 -14.06 11.39 6.52
N GLY A 35 -13.01 12.17 6.24
CA GLY A 35 -12.73 13.42 6.95
C GLY A 35 -12.30 13.18 8.40
N LYS A 36 -11.45 14.06 8.92
CA LYS A 36 -10.85 13.89 10.26
C LYS A 36 -11.84 14.05 11.41
N ALA A 37 -12.94 14.77 11.20
CA ALA A 37 -13.90 15.12 12.24
C ALA A 37 -15.37 15.06 11.79
N ASP A 38 -15.64 14.54 10.59
CA ASP A 38 -16.96 14.64 9.96
C ASP A 38 -17.92 13.51 10.39
N GLY A 39 -17.45 12.62 11.29
CA GLY A 39 -18.26 11.53 11.84
C GLY A 39 -18.59 10.44 10.81
N VAL A 40 -17.80 10.30 9.75
CA VAL A 40 -17.95 9.26 8.72
C VAL A 40 -16.93 8.14 8.99
N PRO A 41 -17.33 7.01 9.60
CA PRO A 41 -16.37 6.00 10.08
C PRO A 41 -15.97 4.96 9.03
N VAL A 42 -16.60 4.95 7.85
CA VAL A 42 -16.41 3.91 6.83
C VAL A 42 -16.43 4.52 5.43
N ALA A 43 -15.47 4.12 4.60
CA ALA A 43 -15.48 4.35 3.15
C ALA A 43 -15.45 3.00 2.42
N ILE A 44 -16.07 2.95 1.23
CA ILE A 44 -16.05 1.77 0.35
C ILE A 44 -15.26 2.14 -0.90
N VAL A 45 -14.13 1.47 -1.11
CA VAL A 45 -13.31 1.58 -2.33
C VAL A 45 -13.64 0.39 -3.24
N ARG A 46 -13.90 0.65 -4.53
CA ARG A 46 -14.27 -0.37 -5.52
C ARG A 46 -13.33 -0.33 -6.72
N GLY A 47 -13.17 -1.47 -7.38
CA GLY A 47 -12.33 -1.59 -8.58
C GLY A 47 -10.84 -1.82 -8.29
N VAL A 48 -10.48 -2.09 -7.03
CA VAL A 48 -9.12 -2.52 -6.68
C VAL A 48 -8.90 -3.94 -7.21
N ASP A 49 -7.71 -4.19 -7.75
CA ASP A 49 -7.34 -5.52 -8.24
C ASP A 49 -7.32 -6.52 -7.07
N SER A 50 -8.12 -7.57 -7.18
CA SER A 50 -8.23 -8.60 -6.16
C SER A 50 -6.92 -9.38 -5.93
N SER A 51 -6.05 -9.44 -6.94
CA SER A 51 -4.78 -10.18 -6.87
C SER A 51 -3.76 -9.51 -5.94
N TRP A 52 -3.95 -8.24 -5.60
CA TRP A 52 -3.10 -7.52 -4.65
C TRP A 52 -3.36 -7.89 -3.20
N PHE A 53 -4.45 -8.60 -2.92
CA PHE A 53 -4.82 -9.04 -1.58
C PHE A 53 -4.49 -10.53 -1.38
N GLY A 54 -4.05 -10.88 -0.18
CA GLY A 54 -3.69 -12.25 0.19
C GLY A 54 -3.59 -12.40 1.71
N ASN A 55 -2.91 -13.45 2.17
CA ASN A 55 -2.77 -13.78 3.60
C ASN A 55 -1.75 -12.89 4.35
N GLY A 56 -1.35 -11.75 3.78
CA GLY A 56 -0.39 -10.83 4.39
C GLY A 56 -0.96 -10.10 5.62
N GLY A 57 -0.08 -9.45 6.38
CA GLY A 57 -0.43 -8.71 7.58
C GLY A 57 0.41 -7.45 7.76
N VAL A 58 -0.20 -6.38 8.29
CA VAL A 58 0.46 -5.07 8.46
C VAL A 58 1.73 -5.16 9.30
N VAL A 59 1.70 -5.90 10.40
CA VAL A 59 2.86 -6.03 11.30
C VAL A 59 4.03 -6.77 10.64
N ALA A 60 3.73 -7.78 9.82
CA ALA A 60 4.76 -8.61 9.19
C ALA A 60 5.30 -7.97 7.90
N ASP A 61 4.43 -7.31 7.13
CA ASP A 61 4.73 -6.90 5.75
C ASP A 61 4.90 -5.39 5.57
N VAL A 62 4.40 -4.55 6.50
CA VAL A 62 4.41 -3.08 6.35
C VAL A 62 5.31 -2.41 7.38
N VAL A 63 5.26 -2.87 8.64
CA VAL A 63 6.13 -2.35 9.70
C VAL A 63 7.56 -2.83 9.46
N ARG A 64 8.51 -1.88 9.36
CA ARG A 64 9.93 -2.22 9.22
C ARG A 64 10.47 -2.83 10.50
N ASP A 65 11.39 -3.79 10.34
CA ASP A 65 12.17 -4.30 11.45
C ASP A 65 12.99 -3.15 12.08
N PRO A 66 13.05 -3.03 13.41
CA PRO A 66 13.84 -2.00 14.07
C PRO A 66 15.32 -1.99 13.68
N ALA A 67 15.89 -3.13 13.30
CA ALA A 67 17.27 -3.23 12.85
C ALA A 67 17.51 -2.57 11.47
N ASP A 68 16.46 -2.48 10.64
CA ASP A 68 16.49 -1.91 9.30
C ASP A 68 15.98 -0.45 9.26
N ASP A 69 15.47 0.07 10.38
CA ASP A 69 14.91 1.43 10.47
C ASP A 69 15.95 2.46 10.93
N LEU A 70 16.62 3.09 9.95
CA LEU A 70 17.67 4.09 10.17
C LEU A 70 17.17 5.44 10.71
N PHE A 71 15.85 5.65 10.79
CA PHE A 71 15.25 6.95 11.14
C PHE A 71 14.48 6.92 12.47
N ARG A 72 14.57 5.80 13.19
CA ARG A 72 13.92 5.59 14.48
C ARG A 72 14.67 6.24 15.64
#